data_AF-J3DPG5-F1
#
_entry.id   AF-J3DPG5-F1
#
_cell.length_a   1.000
_cell.length_b   1.000
_cell.length_c   1.000
_cell.angle_alpha   90.00
_cell.angle_beta   90.00
_cell.angle_gamma   90.00
#
_symmetry.space_group_name_H-M   'P 1'
#
loop_
_entity.id
_entity.type
_entity.pdbx_description
1 polymer ?
#
loop_
_entity_poly.entity_id
_entity_poly.type
_entity_poly.pdbx_seq_one_letter_code
_entity_poly.pdbx_strand_id
1 'polypeptide(L)'
;MTDNLVYSVDELSSSDLMIDARYSGSRNGNSSDDPLNKLLDVSNQGGFRYRGTRDGPHLIALLSSMKDLDWPDELDLSTGVFTYYGDNKKPGRKLDETNRYGNNLLEQIFERQHSGLRADTPQSLFSPRRESFET
;
A
#
# COMPACT_ATOMS: atom_id res chain seq x y z
N MET A 1 3.98 -10.74 -22.94
CA MET A 1 5.08 -10.03 -22.27
C MET A 1 4.59 -8.61 -22.10
N THR A 2 4.12 -8.24 -20.91
CA THR A 2 3.91 -6.83 -20.61
C THR A 2 5.31 -6.22 -20.57
N ASP A 3 5.59 -5.29 -21.48
CA ASP A 3 6.77 -4.46 -21.38
C ASP A 3 6.83 -3.89 -19.96
N ASN A 4 8.01 -3.88 -19.34
CA ASN A 4 8.22 -3.25 -18.04
C ASN A 4 7.97 -1.74 -18.19
N LEU A 5 6.70 -1.33 -18.14
CA LEU A 5 6.29 0.06 -18.24
C LEU A 5 6.91 0.82 -17.06
N VAL A 6 7.58 1.92 -17.37
CA VAL A 6 8.16 2.80 -16.38
C VAL A 6 7.56 4.18 -16.57
N TYR A 7 6.87 4.67 -15.53
CA TYR A 7 6.36 6.03 -15.46
C TYR A 7 7.33 6.90 -14.67
N SER A 8 7.70 8.02 -15.26
CA SER A 8 8.49 9.07 -14.63
C SER A 8 7.64 9.95 -13.72
N VAL A 9 8.29 10.77 -12.91
CA VAL A 9 7.63 11.64 -11.92
C VAL A 9 6.60 12.60 -12.53
N ASP A 10 6.79 13.00 -13.78
CA ASP A 10 5.93 13.94 -14.48
C ASP A 10 4.68 13.27 -15.08
N GLU A 11 4.70 11.94 -15.22
CA GLU A 11 3.60 11.15 -15.77
C GLU A 11 2.65 10.64 -14.68
N LEU A 12 3.08 10.65 -13.40
CA LEU A 12 2.34 10.02 -12.30
C LEU A 12 0.93 10.57 -12.08
N SER A 13 0.70 11.85 -12.35
CA SER A 13 -0.61 12.49 -12.11
C SER A 13 -1.65 12.15 -13.17
N SER A 14 -1.23 11.64 -14.33
CA SER A 14 -2.10 11.30 -15.46
C SER A 14 -2.01 9.83 -15.88
N SER A 15 -1.11 9.04 -15.28
CA SER A 15 -0.94 7.62 -15.58
C SER A 15 -2.04 6.77 -14.96
N ASP A 16 -2.49 5.75 -15.70
CA ASP A 16 -3.27 4.65 -15.15
C ASP A 16 -2.42 3.72 -14.26
N LEU A 17 -3.09 2.94 -13.40
CA LEU A 17 -2.47 1.87 -12.62
C LEU A 17 -2.41 0.58 -13.43
N MET A 18 -1.21 0.20 -13.85
CA MET A 18 -0.93 -0.98 -14.66
C MET A 18 -0.22 -2.03 -13.81
N ILE A 19 -0.65 -3.29 -13.94
CA ILE A 19 -0.04 -4.42 -13.23
C ILE A 19 1.45 -4.51 -13.60
N ASP A 20 2.29 -4.68 -12.58
CA ASP A 20 3.76 -4.78 -12.66
C ASP A 20 4.51 -3.56 -13.24
N ALA A 21 3.82 -2.46 -13.53
CA ALA A 21 4.46 -1.22 -13.94
C ALA A 21 5.24 -0.57 -12.79
N ARG A 22 6.31 0.17 -13.15
CA ARG A 22 7.17 0.88 -12.19
C ARG A 22 6.86 2.37 -12.21
N TYR A 23 6.54 2.91 -11.04
CA TYR A 23 6.25 4.33 -10.85
C TYR A 23 7.41 4.98 -10.11
N SER A 24 8.13 5.88 -10.78
CA SER A 24 9.37 6.44 -10.25
C SER A 24 9.12 7.74 -9.50
N GLY A 25 9.69 7.83 -8.29
CA GLY A 25 9.70 9.04 -7.48
C GLY A 25 10.69 10.10 -7.96
N SER A 26 10.68 11.27 -7.31
CA SER A 26 11.75 12.28 -7.47
C SER A 26 13.04 11.88 -6.74
N ARG A 27 14.08 12.71 -6.85
CA ARG A 27 15.41 12.51 -6.23
C ARG A 27 15.82 13.68 -5.33
N ASN A 28 14.86 14.25 -4.60
CA ASN A 28 15.04 15.42 -3.74
C ASN A 28 15.63 15.07 -2.36
N GLY A 29 15.77 13.78 -2.04
CA GLY A 29 16.30 13.28 -0.77
C GLY A 29 15.34 13.42 0.41
N ASN A 30 14.04 13.56 0.15
CA ASN A 30 13.04 13.80 1.20
C ASN A 30 11.73 13.05 0.92
N SER A 31 10.74 13.20 1.81
CA SER A 31 9.47 12.45 1.73
C SER A 31 8.62 12.78 0.49
N SER A 32 8.90 13.86 -0.25
CA SER A 32 8.26 14.15 -1.54
C SER A 32 8.70 13.21 -2.67
N ASP A 33 9.78 12.43 -2.47
CA ASP A 33 10.24 11.44 -3.43
C ASP A 33 9.34 10.21 -3.51
N ASP A 34 8.40 10.05 -2.59
CA ASP A 34 7.43 8.97 -2.65
C ASP A 34 6.42 9.19 -3.81
N PRO A 35 6.36 8.28 -4.80
CA PRO A 35 5.54 8.46 -5.99
C PRO A 35 4.04 8.29 -5.70
N LEU A 36 3.67 7.57 -4.63
CA LEU A 36 2.27 7.24 -4.34
C LEU A 36 1.44 8.48 -3.97
N ASN A 37 2.04 9.49 -3.35
CA ASN A 37 1.32 10.73 -3.08
C ASN A 37 0.86 11.41 -4.38
N LYS A 38 1.73 11.49 -5.40
CA LYS A 38 1.38 12.05 -6.72
C LYS A 38 0.42 11.16 -7.50
N LEU A 39 0.57 9.84 -7.39
CA LEU A 39 -0.20 8.86 -8.15
C LEU A 39 -1.62 8.63 -7.59
N LEU A 40 -1.77 8.64 -6.27
CA LEU A 40 -2.99 8.16 -5.58
C LEU A 40 -3.57 9.15 -4.59
N ASP A 41 -2.91 10.29 -4.33
CA ASP A 41 -3.33 11.26 -3.33
C ASP A 41 -3.47 10.64 -1.92
N VAL A 42 -2.51 9.76 -1.57
CA VAL A 42 -2.36 9.18 -0.22
C VAL A 42 -1.19 9.84 0.51
N SER A 43 -1.08 9.64 1.84
CA SER A 43 0.08 10.12 2.60
C SER A 43 1.40 9.61 2.00
N ASN A 44 2.53 10.29 2.26
CA ASN A 44 3.83 9.96 1.66
C ASN A 44 4.70 9.01 2.51
N GLN A 45 4.17 8.47 3.61
CA GLN A 45 4.92 7.64 4.56
C GLN A 45 4.04 6.55 5.18
N GLY A 46 4.68 5.43 5.55
CA GLY A 46 4.03 4.29 6.21
C GLY A 46 3.73 3.13 5.25
N GLY A 47 3.64 1.92 5.82
CA GLY A 47 3.31 0.70 5.08
C GLY A 47 1.81 0.55 4.80
N PHE A 48 0.96 1.18 5.60
CA PHE A 48 -0.48 1.22 5.37
C PHE A 48 -0.90 2.67 5.15
N ARG A 49 -1.55 2.94 4.02
CA ARG A 49 -1.98 4.28 3.65
C ARG A 49 -3.40 4.23 3.11
N TYR A 50 -4.14 5.31 3.26
CA TYR A 50 -5.51 5.39 2.76
C TYR A 50 -5.82 6.80 2.26
N ARG A 51 -6.89 6.89 1.44
CA ARG A 51 -7.50 8.14 1.01
C ARG A 51 -8.95 8.19 1.52
N GLY A 52 -9.38 9.36 1.97
CA GLY A 52 -10.67 9.54 2.64
C GLY A 52 -10.50 9.73 4.14
N THR A 53 -11.52 9.36 4.92
CA THR A 53 -11.50 9.46 6.39
C THR A 53 -11.26 8.10 7.02
N ARG A 54 -10.94 8.07 8.32
CA ARG A 54 -10.77 6.81 9.06
C ARG A 54 -12.02 5.94 9.03
N ASP A 55 -13.20 6.55 9.17
CA ASP A 55 -14.47 5.82 9.27
C ASP A 55 -15.06 5.55 7.87
N GLY A 56 -14.55 6.24 6.83
CA GLY A 56 -14.95 6.10 5.43
C GLY A 56 -13.75 6.19 4.48
N PRO A 57 -12.83 5.22 4.49
CA PRO A 57 -11.78 5.16 3.49
C PRO A 57 -12.39 4.84 2.12
N HIS A 58 -11.89 5.47 1.07
CA HIS A 58 -12.27 5.18 -0.33
C HIS A 58 -11.22 4.29 -1.03
N LEU A 59 -9.96 4.47 -0.65
CA LEU A 59 -8.81 3.74 -1.21
C LEU A 59 -7.87 3.37 -0.06
N ILE A 60 -7.31 2.18 -0.16
CA ILE A 60 -6.25 1.70 0.72
C ILE A 60 -5.06 1.26 -0.14
N ALA A 61 -3.87 1.72 0.22
CA ALA A 61 -2.62 1.33 -0.37
C ALA A 61 -1.77 0.60 0.67
N LEU A 62 -1.47 -0.67 0.37
CA LEU A 62 -0.57 -1.51 1.15
C LEU A 62 0.82 -1.48 0.50
N LEU A 63 1.79 -0.98 1.24
CA LEU A 63 3.19 -0.97 0.86
C LEU A 63 3.95 -1.94 1.74
N SER A 64 4.68 -2.84 1.09
CA SER A 64 5.61 -3.73 1.78
C SER A 64 7.01 -3.60 1.18
N SER A 65 8.02 -3.67 2.05
CA SER A 65 9.41 -3.84 1.63
C SER A 65 9.76 -5.29 1.29
N MET A 66 8.92 -6.26 1.68
CA MET A 66 9.14 -7.71 1.53
C MET A 66 10.43 -8.23 2.19
N LYS A 67 11.02 -7.46 3.12
CA LYS A 67 12.36 -7.74 3.71
C LYS A 67 12.33 -8.07 5.20
N ASP A 68 11.19 -7.89 5.85
CA ASP A 68 11.04 -8.09 7.29
C ASP A 68 10.85 -9.58 7.59
N LEU A 69 11.84 -10.22 8.21
CA LEU A 69 11.82 -11.66 8.47
C LEU A 69 10.86 -12.05 9.60
N ASP A 70 10.63 -11.14 10.55
CA ASP A 70 9.69 -11.37 11.67
C ASP A 70 8.24 -11.21 11.19
N TRP A 71 8.04 -10.44 10.11
CA TRP A 71 6.73 -10.13 9.51
C TRP A 71 6.79 -10.36 8.00
N PRO A 72 6.79 -11.62 7.55
CA PRO A 72 7.13 -12.01 6.18
C PRO A 72 5.95 -11.77 5.22
N ASP A 73 5.70 -10.51 4.85
CA ASP A 73 4.75 -10.18 3.79
C ASP A 73 5.11 -10.96 2.50
N GLU A 74 4.12 -11.56 1.85
CA GLU A 74 4.31 -12.45 0.71
C GLU A 74 3.25 -12.24 -0.37
N LEU A 75 3.68 -12.19 -1.64
CA LEU A 75 2.79 -12.24 -2.80
C LEU A 75 3.05 -13.54 -3.56
N ASP A 76 2.10 -14.47 -3.48
CA ASP A 76 2.11 -15.68 -4.28
C ASP A 76 1.55 -15.37 -5.68
N LEU A 77 2.45 -15.28 -6.66
CA LEU A 77 2.11 -14.97 -8.05
C LEU A 77 1.29 -16.07 -8.74
N SER A 78 1.32 -17.31 -8.23
CA SER A 78 0.58 -18.43 -8.82
C SER A 78 -0.90 -18.42 -8.42
N THR A 79 -1.21 -17.93 -7.22
CA THR A 79 -2.57 -17.86 -6.68
C THR A 79 -3.16 -16.45 -6.66
N GLY A 80 -2.31 -15.42 -6.79
CA GLY A 80 -2.69 -14.02 -6.60
C GLY A 80 -2.96 -13.65 -5.14
N VAL A 81 -2.59 -14.51 -4.20
CA VAL A 81 -2.77 -14.26 -2.76
C VAL A 81 -1.66 -13.35 -2.26
N PHE A 82 -2.07 -12.26 -1.61
CA PHE A 82 -1.16 -11.38 -0.90
C PHE A 82 -1.39 -11.49 0.61
N THR A 83 -0.37 -11.94 1.33
CA THR A 83 -0.34 -12.01 2.79
C THR A 83 0.35 -10.75 3.33
N TYR A 84 -0.39 -9.95 4.09
CA TYR A 84 0.09 -8.71 4.68
C TYR A 84 0.00 -8.74 6.19
N TYR A 85 1.11 -8.42 6.86
CA TYR A 85 1.19 -8.28 8.30
C TYR A 85 0.96 -6.83 8.72
N GLY A 86 0.09 -6.66 9.71
CA GLY A 86 -0.38 -5.37 10.20
C GLY A 86 0.69 -4.45 10.81
N ASP A 87 0.29 -3.24 11.20
CA ASP A 87 1.21 -2.18 11.62
C ASP A 87 1.62 -2.22 13.11
N ASN A 88 1.12 -3.20 13.88
CA ASN A 88 1.56 -3.45 15.26
C ASN A 88 2.71 -4.46 15.35
N LYS A 89 3.94 -4.00 15.08
CA LYS A 89 5.15 -4.85 15.07
C LYS A 89 5.94 -4.85 16.38
N LYS A 90 5.45 -4.20 17.43
CA LYS A 90 6.17 -4.06 18.72
C LYS A 90 5.27 -4.39 19.90
N PRO A 91 5.82 -4.98 20.98
CA PRO A 91 5.05 -5.22 22.19
C PRO A 91 4.67 -3.91 22.90
N GLY A 92 3.68 -4.00 23.80
CA GLY A 92 3.31 -2.90 24.71
C GLY A 92 2.09 -2.08 24.30
N ARG A 93 1.36 -2.49 23.26
CA ARG A 93 0.08 -1.88 22.84
C ARG A 93 -0.92 -2.96 22.47
N LYS A 94 -2.21 -2.66 22.56
CA LYS A 94 -3.24 -3.54 22.01
C LYS A 94 -3.14 -3.61 20.49
N LEU A 95 -3.73 -4.65 19.91
CA LEU A 95 -3.61 -4.95 18.49
C LEU A 95 -4.18 -3.83 17.60
N ASP A 96 -5.26 -3.20 18.02
CA ASP A 96 -6.00 -2.12 17.36
C ASP A 96 -5.47 -0.71 17.71
N GLU A 97 -4.65 -0.58 18.75
CA GLU A 97 -4.08 0.68 19.22
C GLU A 97 -2.76 1.03 18.47
N THR A 98 -2.84 1.21 17.15
CA THR A 98 -1.69 1.57 16.31
C THR A 98 -1.65 3.05 15.94
N ASN A 99 -0.45 3.63 15.82
CA ASN A 99 -0.26 5.07 15.55
C ASN A 99 -0.90 5.53 14.23
N ARG A 100 -1.06 4.62 13.27
CA ARG A 100 -1.60 4.91 11.93
C ARG A 100 -2.93 4.20 11.68
N TYR A 101 -3.48 3.54 12.71
CA TYR A 101 -4.75 2.82 12.67
C TYR A 101 -4.81 1.71 11.61
N GLY A 102 -3.67 1.19 11.12
CA GLY A 102 -3.65 0.19 10.06
C GLY A 102 -4.45 -1.07 10.43
N ASN A 103 -4.18 -1.63 11.62
CA ASN A 103 -4.92 -2.77 12.14
C ASN A 103 -6.42 -2.49 12.34
N ASN A 104 -6.79 -1.31 12.83
CA ASN A 104 -8.21 -0.95 12.98
C ASN A 104 -8.92 -0.84 11.62
N LEU A 105 -8.24 -0.31 10.59
CA LEU A 105 -8.80 -0.25 9.25
C LEU A 105 -8.90 -1.64 8.62
N LEU A 106 -7.90 -2.50 8.81
CA LEU A 106 -7.98 -3.91 8.38
C LEU A 106 -9.20 -4.60 9.00
N GLU A 107 -9.38 -4.48 10.32
CA GLU A 107 -10.54 -5.04 11.01
C GLU A 107 -11.87 -4.57 10.39
N GLN A 108 -12.04 -3.26 10.20
CA GLN A 108 -13.25 -2.69 9.58
C GLN A 108 -13.50 -3.21 8.15
N ILE A 109 -12.46 -3.34 7.32
CA ILE A 109 -12.59 -3.85 5.94
C ILE A 109 -13.05 -5.29 5.95
N PHE A 110 -12.42 -6.14 6.79
CA PHE A 110 -12.79 -7.54 6.89
C PHE A 110 -14.18 -7.72 7.47
N GLU A 111 -14.57 -6.91 8.46
CA GLU A 111 -15.93 -6.91 9.02
C GLU A 111 -16.98 -6.55 7.95
N ARG A 112 -16.76 -5.48 7.17
CA ARG A 112 -17.66 -5.10 6.07
C ARG A 112 -17.78 -6.19 5.02
N GLN A 113 -16.67 -6.82 4.63
CA GLN A 113 -16.68 -7.93 3.68
C GLN A 113 -17.48 -9.13 4.20
N HIS A 114 -17.32 -9.51 5.46
CA HIS A 114 -18.03 -10.66 6.04
C HIS A 114 -19.50 -10.35 6.38
N SER A 115 -19.86 -9.08 6.56
CA SER A 115 -21.22 -8.63 6.85
C SER A 115 -22.07 -8.38 5.59
N GLY A 116 -21.55 -8.66 4.39
CA GLY A 116 -22.26 -8.45 3.13
C GLY A 116 -22.29 -7.00 2.64
N LEU A 117 -21.59 -6.08 3.31
CA LEU A 117 -21.47 -4.66 2.95
C LEU A 117 -20.32 -4.40 1.98
N ARG A 118 -20.18 -5.28 0.97
CA ARG A 118 -19.06 -5.22 0.01
C ARG A 118 -19.02 -3.92 -0.79
N ALA A 119 -20.19 -3.31 -1.03
CA ALA A 119 -20.30 -2.02 -1.72
C ALA A 119 -19.63 -0.87 -0.93
N ASP A 120 -19.57 -0.98 0.40
CA ASP A 120 -18.98 0.02 1.30
C ASP A 120 -17.52 -0.31 1.66
N THR A 121 -16.95 -1.34 1.03
CA THR A 121 -15.56 -1.74 1.23
C THR A 121 -14.67 -0.93 0.29
N PRO A 122 -13.64 -0.21 0.79
CA PRO A 122 -12.72 0.54 -0.07
C PRO A 122 -12.01 -0.35 -1.08
N GLN A 123 -11.59 0.25 -2.20
CA GLN A 123 -10.68 -0.43 -3.11
C GLN A 123 -9.29 -0.55 -2.47
N SER A 124 -8.66 -1.71 -2.63
CA SER A 124 -7.32 -1.99 -2.10
C SER A 124 -6.32 -2.11 -3.24
N LEU A 125 -5.22 -1.38 -3.14
CA LEU A 125 -4.07 -1.44 -4.02
C LEU A 125 -2.85 -1.96 -3.24
N PHE A 126 -2.07 -2.82 -3.88
CA PHE A 126 -0.80 -3.30 -3.34
C PHE A 126 0.38 -2.76 -4.17
N SER A 127 1.45 -2.33 -3.48
CA SER A 127 2.68 -1.87 -4.10
C SER A 127 3.90 -2.42 -3.35
N PRO A 128 4.57 -3.48 -3.85
CA PRO A 128 5.84 -3.92 -3.30
C PRO A 128 6.94 -2.92 -3.67
N ARG A 129 7.75 -2.50 -2.69
CA ARG A 129 8.91 -1.64 -2.97
C ARG A 129 10.01 -2.48 -3.63
N ARG A 130 10.25 -2.28 -4.93
CA ARG A 130 11.46 -2.76 -5.59
C ARG A 130 12.54 -1.70 -5.50
N GLU A 131 13.64 -1.99 -4.80
CA GLU A 131 14.84 -1.18 -4.91
C GLU A 131 15.36 -1.23 -6.35
N SER A 132 15.77 -0.08 -6.86
CA SER A 132 16.59 0.00 -8.07
C SER A 132 17.92 -0.71 -7.78
N PHE A 133 18.14 -1.85 -8.42
CA PHE A 133 19.50 -2.34 -8.61
C PHE A 133 20.24 -1.29 -9.43
N GLU A 134 21.13 -0.53 -8.79
CA GLU A 134 22.16 0.21 -9.51
C GLU A 134 23.01 -0.82 -10.28
N THR A 135 23.20 -0.56 -11.57
CA THR A 135 24.23 -1.21 -12.41
C THR A 135 25.42 -0.28 -12.48
#